data_AF-A0A536AU09-F1
#
_entry.id   AF-A0A536AU09-F1
#
_cell.length_a   1.000
_cell.length_b   1.000
_cell.length_c   1.000
_cell.angle_alpha   90.00
_cell.angle_beta   90.00
_cell.angle_gamma   90.00
#
_symmetry.space_group_name_H-M   'P 1'
#
loop_
_entity.id
_entity.type
_entity.pdbx_description
1 polymer ?
#
loop_
_entity_poly.entity_id
_entity_poly.type
_entity_poly.pdbx_seq_one_letter_code
_entity_poly.pdbx_strand_id
1 'polypeptide(L)' 'MCMTCGHVGCCDSSPNRHATKHFKATGHPIIESLEPGEDWMWCYVDEVLLPAAAA' A
#
# COMPACT_ATOMS: atom_id res chain seq x y z
N MET A 1 1.95 4.18 1.11
CA MET A 1 2.88 4.63 0.05
C MET A 1 3.14 3.50 -0.92
N CYS A 2 3.22 3.75 -2.23
CA CYS A 2 3.62 2.73 -3.20
C CYS A 2 5.14 2.50 -3.17
N MET A 3 5.58 1.25 -3.04
CA MET A 3 7.01 0.91 -3.00
C MET A 3 7.68 0.94 -4.38
N THR A 4 6.92 1.04 -5.46
CA THR A 4 7.45 1.13 -6.83
C THR A 4 7.70 2.58 -7.27
N CYS A 5 6.81 3.51 -6.92
CA CYS A 5 6.86 4.89 -7.44
C CYS A 5 6.70 6.00 -6.38
N GLY A 6 6.56 5.65 -5.09
CA GLY A 6 6.42 6.63 -4.01
C GLY A 6 5.06 7.33 -3.94
N HIS A 7 4.07 6.95 -4.76
CA HIS A 7 2.73 7.55 -4.69
C HIS A 7 2.09 7.32 -3.31
N VAL A 8 1.57 8.40 -2.70
CA VAL A 8 0.86 8.34 -1.43
C VAL A 8 -0.63 8.51 -1.68
N GLY A 9 -1.42 7.53 -1.24
CA GLY A 9 -2.87 7.53 -1.31
C GLY A 9 -3.45 7.05 0.02
N CYS A 10 -4.69 7.43 0.29
CA CYS A 10 -5.43 6.96 1.46
C CYS A 10 -5.61 5.44 1.41
N CYS A 11 -5.59 4.80 2.59
CA CYS A 11 -5.83 3.37 2.77
C CYS A 11 -7.18 2.92 2.17
N ASP A 12 -7.33 1.62 1.92
CA ASP A 12 -8.54 1.06 1.33
C ASP A 12 -9.78 1.10 2.23
N SER A 13 -9.58 1.34 3.52
CA SER A 13 -10.65 1.65 4.47
C SER A 13 -11.24 3.06 4.28
N SER A 14 -10.56 3.94 3.54
CA SER A 14 -11.08 5.27 3.21
C SER A 14 -12.15 5.20 2.12
N PRO A 15 -13.16 6.09 2.11
CA PRO A 15 -14.26 6.07 1.13
C PRO A 15 -13.80 6.01 -0.34
N ASN A 16 -12.65 6.64 -0.63
CA ASN A 16 -12.12 6.76 -1.98
C ASN A 16 -11.19 5.62 -2.42
N ARG A 17 -10.73 4.76 -1.50
CA ARG A 17 -9.87 3.58 -1.77
C ARG A 17 -8.72 3.88 -2.73
N HIS A 18 -7.94 4.91 -2.41
CA HIS A 18 -6.92 5.44 -3.33
C HIS A 18 -5.79 4.44 -3.58
N ALA A 19 -5.41 3.65 -2.58
CA ALA A 19 -4.39 2.62 -2.73
C ALA A 19 -4.80 1.52 -3.74
N THR A 20 -6.02 0.96 -3.62
CA THR A 20 -6.55 0.00 -4.61
C THR A 20 -6.69 0.62 -6.00
N LYS A 21 -7.19 1.86 -6.11
CA LYS A 21 -7.32 2.54 -7.41
C LYS A 21 -5.95 2.73 -8.06
N HIS A 22 -4.93 3.10 -7.28
CA HIS A 22 -3.57 3.23 -7.76
C HIS A 22 -3.03 1.90 -8.31
N PHE A 23 -3.19 0.81 -7.56
CA PHE A 23 -2.81 -0.52 -8.03
C PHE A 23 -3.51 -0.88 -9.35
N LYS A 24 -4.83 -0.70 -9.43
CA LYS A 24 -5.61 -1.01 -10.65
C LYS A 24 -5.18 -0.19 -11.87
N ALA A 25 -4.71 1.04 -11.68
CA ALA A 25 -4.29 1.92 -12.77
C ALA A 25 -2.85 1.69 -13.23
N THR A 26 -1.96 1.23 -12.33
CA THR A 26 -0.50 1.19 -12.57
C THR A 26 0.08 -0.22 -12.57
N GLY A 27 -0.58 -1.17 -11.94
CA GLY A 27 -0.06 -2.50 -11.68
C GLY A 27 1.01 -2.57 -10.58
N HIS A 28 1.23 -1.49 -9.81
CA HIS A 28 2.21 -1.50 -8.73
C HIS A 28 1.74 -2.34 -7.54
N PRO A 29 2.40 -3.47 -7.23
CA PRO A 29 1.80 -4.51 -6.41
C PRO A 29 1.88 -4.24 -4.91
N ILE A 30 2.88 -3.48 -4.45
CA ILE A 30 3.19 -3.34 -3.01
C ILE A 30 2.97 -1.91 -2.55
N ILE A 31 2.22 -1.78 -1.45
CA ILE A 31 2.08 -0.54 -0.68
C ILE A 31 2.56 -0.74 0.76
N GLU A 32 2.98 0.34 1.38
CA GLU A 32 3.38 0.44 2.79
C GLU A 32 2.40 1.34 3.57
N SER A 33 2.08 1.00 4.82
CA SER A 33 1.36 1.93 5.69
C SER A 33 2.24 3.10 6.10
N LEU A 34 1.67 4.30 6.16
CA LEU A 34 2.32 5.47 6.75
C LEU A 34 1.63 5.92 8.04
N GLU A 35 0.72 5.10 8.58
CA GLU A 35 0.06 5.42 9.83
C GLU A 35 1.05 5.26 10.99
N PRO A 36 1.11 6.21 11.95
CA PRO A 36 2.02 6.12 13.07
C PRO A 36 1.81 4.84 13.89
N GLY A 37 2.87 4.03 14.03
CA GLY A 37 2.84 2.77 14.78
C GLY A 37 2.44 1.55 13.95
N GLU A 38 2.24 1.71 12.64
CA GLU A 38 2.06 0.59 11.71
C GLU A 38 3.35 0.32 10.93
N ASP A 39 3.85 -0.91 11.03
CA ASP A 39 5.04 -1.38 10.32
C ASP A 39 4.69 -2.56 9.41
N TRP A 40 3.74 -2.34 8.50
CA TRP A 40 3.30 -3.37 7.55
C TRP A 40 3.21 -2.85 6.11
N MET A 41 3.36 -3.79 5.19
CA MET A 41 3.12 -3.61 3.77
C MET A 41 2.03 -4.59 3.29
N TRP A 42 1.42 -4.28 2.15
CA TRP A 42 0.40 -5.11 1.52
C TRP A 42 0.77 -5.39 0.06
N CYS A 43 0.74 -6.67 -0.33
CA CYS A 43 0.85 -7.09 -1.73
C CYS A 43 -0.54 -7.36 -2.31
N TYR A 44 -0.96 -6.59 -3.32
CA TYR A 44 -2.25 -6.77 -3.97
C TYR A 44 -2.34 -8.02 -4.85
N VAL A 45 -1.21 -8.55 -5.33
CA VAL A 45 -1.18 -9.73 -6.20
C VAL A 45 -1.36 -11.01 -5.40
N ASP A 46 -0.67 -11.10 -4.27
CA ASP A 46 -0.66 -12.29 -3.41
C ASP A 46 -1.71 -12.19 -2.28
N GLU A 47 -2.31 -11.02 -2.09
CA GLU A 47 -3.27 -10.72 -1.00
C GLU A 47 -2.72 -11.06 0.40
N VAL A 48 -1.45 -10.74 0.62
CA VAL A 48 -0.75 -10.97 1.89
C VAL A 48 -0.27 -9.68 2.54
N LEU A 49 -0.33 -9.67 3.88
CA LEU A 49 0.34 -8.69 4.72
C LEU A 49 1.80 -9.10 4.87
N LEU A 50 2.71 -8.18 4.55
CA LEU A 50 4.15 -8.34 4.70
C LEU A 50 4.61 -7.48 5.89
N PRO A 51 5.57 -7.93 6.70
CA PRO A 51 6.23 -7.03 7.64
C PRO A 51 6.92 -5.92 6.84
N ALA A 52 6.74 -4.65 7.24
CA ALA A 52 7.56 -3.59 6.69
C ALA A 52 9.02 -3.92 7.00
N ALA A 53 9.91 -3.73 6.02
CA ALA A 53 11.32 -3.96 6.25
C ALA A 53 11.75 -2.95 7.33
N ALA A 54 12.10 -3.45 8.52
CA ALA A 54 12.64 -2.62 9.58
C ALA A 54 13.79 -1.80 9.02
N ALA A 55 13.61 -0.48 8.96
CA ALA A 55 14.68 0.47 8.68
C ALA A 55 15.67 0.52 9.83
#